data_AF-A0A6M3MD94-F1
#
_entry.id   AF-A0A6M3MD94-F1
#
_cell.length_a   1.000
_cell.length_b   1.000
_cell.length_c   1.000
_cell.angle_alpha   90.00
_cell.angle_beta   90.00
_cell.angle_gamma   90.00
#
_symmetry.space_group_name_H-M   'P 1'
#
loop_
_entity.id
_entity.type
_entity.pdbx_description
1 polymer ?
#
loop_
_entity_poly.entity_id
_entity_poly.type
_entity_poly.pdbx_seq_one_letter_code
_entity_poly.pdbx_strand_id
1 'polypeptide(L)'
;MRLIPTSLFSELFPDVKDPENPGHYLCRFCGKPTIDTRRFFYCSDECYNLCQKAVSWLAARRDAWRRDDGKCVRCGTPVLLYDGWQKEGDGKEVAECHHVIPVRELHRIAYDAVYNEEWKGVSNEIKNLWFCRFYVMLYLDINNLITLCFKCHKMVHAEGFWKKIDEIKYTRTLEDFMT
;
A
#
# COMPACT_ATOMS: atom_id res chain seq x y z
N MET A 1 -6.64 12.47 -6.02
CA MET A 1 -6.41 11.59 -7.18
C MET A 1 -6.75 10.17 -6.73
N ARG A 2 -7.77 9.51 -7.31
CA ARG A 2 -7.98 8.07 -7.12
C ARG A 2 -6.90 7.38 -7.94
N LEU A 3 -5.86 6.87 -7.29
CA LEU A 3 -4.65 6.38 -7.96
C LEU A 3 -4.85 5.01 -8.64
N ILE A 4 -5.94 4.32 -8.35
CA ILE A 4 -6.31 3.06 -8.99
C ILE A 4 -7.71 3.28 -9.59
N PRO A 5 -7.84 3.35 -10.92
CA PRO A 5 -9.14 3.25 -11.57
C PRO A 5 -9.87 2.01 -11.06
N THR A 6 -11.19 2.06 -10.85
CA THR A 6 -11.95 0.89 -10.39
C THR A 6 -11.71 -0.34 -11.30
N SER A 7 -11.36 -0.13 -12.58
CA SER A 7 -10.95 -1.18 -13.51
C SER A 7 -9.67 -1.91 -13.07
N LEU A 8 -8.63 -1.18 -12.67
CA LEU A 8 -7.35 -1.76 -12.23
C LEU A 8 -7.50 -2.56 -10.93
N PHE A 9 -8.45 -2.19 -10.05
CA PHE A 9 -8.77 -2.99 -8.88
C PHE A 9 -9.33 -4.37 -9.25
N SER A 10 -10.29 -4.40 -10.16
CA SER A 10 -10.87 -5.65 -10.66
C SER A 10 -9.87 -6.49 -11.46
N GLU A 11 -8.87 -5.86 -12.09
CA GLU A 11 -7.78 -6.56 -12.77
C GLU A 11 -6.76 -7.15 -11.78
N LEU A 12 -6.37 -6.40 -10.74
CA LEU A 12 -5.38 -6.85 -9.75
C LEU A 12 -5.97 -7.86 -8.77
N PHE A 13 -7.26 -7.72 -8.42
CA PHE A 13 -7.97 -8.50 -7.41
C PHE A 13 -9.31 -8.99 -7.97
N PRO A 14 -9.29 -9.85 -9.00
CA PRO A 14 -10.49 -10.26 -9.73
C PRO A 14 -11.41 -11.15 -8.90
N ASP A 15 -12.70 -11.09 -9.23
CA ASP A 15 -13.68 -12.05 -8.76
C ASP A 15 -13.50 -13.38 -9.48
N VAL A 16 -12.96 -14.37 -8.77
CA VAL A 16 -12.81 -15.73 -9.28
C VAL A 16 -13.82 -16.60 -8.55
N LYS A 17 -14.72 -17.24 -9.29
CA LYS A 17 -15.64 -18.22 -8.70
C LYS A 17 -14.85 -19.46 -8.28
N ASP A 18 -15.22 -20.03 -7.13
CA ASP A 18 -14.65 -21.30 -6.69
C ASP A 18 -15.26 -22.44 -7.53
N PRO A 19 -14.47 -23.18 -8.34
CA PRO A 19 -14.99 -24.27 -9.14
C PRO A 19 -15.43 -25.48 -8.31
N GLU A 20 -14.92 -25.63 -7.10
CA GLU A 20 -15.21 -26.77 -6.21
C GLU A 20 -16.42 -26.48 -5.31
N ASN A 21 -16.76 -25.21 -5.09
CA ASN A 21 -17.81 -24.79 -4.16
C ASN A 21 -18.81 -23.83 -4.82
N PRO A 22 -19.85 -24.34 -5.51
CA PRO A 22 -20.82 -23.52 -6.21
C PRO A 22 -21.47 -22.46 -5.32
N GLY A 23 -21.48 -21.21 -5.79
CA GLY A 23 -22.01 -20.06 -5.04
C GLY A 23 -20.98 -19.32 -4.20
N HIS A 24 -19.76 -19.85 -4.09
CA HIS A 24 -18.65 -19.20 -3.40
C HIS A 24 -17.60 -18.66 -4.37
N TYR A 25 -16.72 -17.80 -3.86
CA TYR A 25 -15.60 -17.21 -4.59
C TYR A 25 -14.28 -17.64 -3.96
N LEU A 26 -13.22 -17.58 -4.74
CA LEU A 26 -11.86 -17.59 -4.22
C LEU A 26 -11.52 -16.21 -3.65
N CYS A 27 -10.73 -16.19 -2.58
CA CYS A 27 -10.32 -14.96 -1.93
C CYS A 27 -9.51 -14.11 -2.91
N ARG A 28 -9.92 -12.84 -3.08
CA ARG A 28 -9.25 -11.89 -3.97
C ARG A 28 -7.76 -11.69 -3.65
N PHE A 29 -7.36 -11.87 -2.38
CA PHE A 29 -5.98 -11.68 -1.94
C PHE A 29 -5.14 -12.96 -2.06
N CYS A 30 -5.55 -14.07 -1.43
CA CYS A 30 -4.73 -15.29 -1.32
C CYS A 30 -5.24 -16.49 -2.13
N GLY A 31 -6.40 -16.38 -2.80
CA GLY A 31 -6.98 -17.45 -3.62
C GLY A 31 -7.68 -18.58 -2.85
N LYS A 32 -7.70 -18.58 -1.51
CA LYS A 32 -8.40 -19.60 -0.72
C LYS A 32 -9.94 -19.47 -0.80
N PRO A 33 -10.72 -20.56 -0.67
CA PRO A 33 -12.18 -20.49 -0.64
C PRO A 33 -12.74 -19.55 0.44
N THR A 34 -13.87 -18.89 0.17
CA THR A 34 -14.52 -17.94 1.11
C THR A 34 -15.66 -18.56 1.94
N ILE A 35 -15.79 -19.89 1.89
CA ILE A 35 -16.95 -20.69 2.36
C ILE A 35 -17.31 -20.39 3.83
N ASP A 36 -16.30 -20.32 4.71
CA ASP A 36 -16.51 -20.23 6.15
C ASP A 36 -16.56 -18.79 6.67
N THR A 37 -16.86 -17.82 5.78
CA THR A 37 -16.77 -16.41 6.13
C THR A 37 -18.05 -15.64 5.83
N ARG A 38 -18.27 -14.56 6.56
CA ARG A 38 -19.34 -13.59 6.26
C ARG A 38 -19.04 -12.71 5.05
N ARG A 39 -17.86 -12.84 4.44
CA ARG A 39 -17.39 -11.98 3.35
C ARG A 39 -17.43 -12.78 2.05
N PHE A 40 -18.08 -12.22 1.03
CA PHE A 40 -18.19 -12.90 -0.26
C PHE A 40 -16.84 -13.13 -0.94
N PHE A 41 -15.89 -12.18 -0.81
CA PHE A 41 -14.67 -12.13 -1.62
C PHE A 41 -13.35 -12.32 -0.84
N TYR A 42 -13.42 -12.54 0.47
CA TYR A 42 -12.21 -12.63 1.32
C TYR A 42 -12.34 -13.74 2.36
N CYS A 43 -11.34 -14.62 2.43
CA CYS A 43 -11.35 -15.75 3.35
C CYS A 43 -11.07 -15.36 4.82
N SER A 44 -10.71 -14.10 5.09
CA SER A 44 -10.51 -13.59 6.44
C SER A 44 -10.58 -12.06 6.49
N ASP A 45 -10.77 -11.51 7.69
CA ASP A 45 -10.63 -10.06 7.94
C ASP A 45 -9.21 -9.58 7.64
N GLU A 46 -8.21 -10.43 7.86
CA GLU A 46 -6.82 -10.15 7.51
C GLU A 46 -6.63 -9.98 6.00
N CYS A 47 -7.08 -10.93 5.17
CA CYS A 47 -7.01 -10.81 3.72
C CYS A 47 -7.79 -9.60 3.18
N TYR A 48 -8.95 -9.30 3.79
CA TYR A 48 -9.69 -8.08 3.48
C TYR A 48 -8.85 -6.83 3.79
N ASN A 49 -8.28 -6.75 4.99
CA ASN A 49 -7.50 -5.60 5.43
C ASN A 49 -6.22 -5.43 4.61
N LEU A 50 -5.51 -6.51 4.29
CA LEU A 50 -4.32 -6.49 3.42
C LEU A 50 -4.68 -6.00 2.03
N CYS A 51 -5.78 -6.47 1.44
CA CYS A 51 -6.26 -5.98 0.16
C CYS A 51 -6.67 -4.50 0.22
N GLN A 52 -7.41 -4.07 1.26
CA GLN A 52 -7.80 -2.66 1.42
C GLN A 52 -6.58 -1.75 1.59
N LYS A 53 -5.58 -2.16 2.39
CA LYS A 53 -4.31 -1.46 2.53
C LYS A 53 -3.60 -1.38 1.19
N ALA A 54 -3.56 -2.48 0.44
CA ALA A 54 -2.95 -2.54 -0.88
C ALA A 54 -3.73 -1.78 -1.97
N VAL A 55 -4.90 -1.17 -1.74
CA VAL A 55 -5.62 -0.50 -2.85
C VAL A 55 -6.23 0.85 -2.49
N SER A 56 -6.23 1.22 -1.22
CA SER A 56 -6.86 2.44 -0.74
C SER A 56 -5.85 3.36 -0.08
N TRP A 57 -5.45 4.41 -0.79
CA TRP A 57 -4.62 5.50 -0.24
C TRP A 57 -5.21 6.09 1.04
N LEU A 58 -6.54 6.22 1.12
CA LEU A 58 -7.23 6.72 2.31
C LEU A 58 -7.09 5.76 3.50
N ALA A 59 -7.16 4.44 3.27
CA ALA A 59 -6.94 3.45 4.31
C ALA A 59 -5.48 3.47 4.79
N ALA A 60 -4.53 3.44 3.85
CA ALA A 60 -3.10 3.47 4.16
C ALA A 60 -2.71 4.73 4.94
N ARG A 61 -3.20 5.91 4.52
CA ARG A 61 -2.99 7.18 5.24
C ARG A 61 -3.58 7.16 6.64
N ARG A 62 -4.79 6.61 6.81
CA ARG A 62 -5.45 6.51 8.12
C ARG A 62 -4.66 5.59 9.06
N ASP A 63 -4.15 4.49 8.56
CA ASP A 63 -3.37 3.55 9.36
C ASP A 63 -2.01 4.14 9.75
N ALA A 64 -1.32 4.82 8.83
CA ALA A 64 -0.10 5.58 9.17
C ALA A 64 -0.37 6.64 10.25
N TRP A 65 -1.43 7.43 10.11
CA TRP A 65 -1.82 8.44 11.10
C TRP A 65 -2.13 7.84 12.48
N ARG A 66 -2.83 6.70 12.53
CA ARG A 66 -3.12 6.00 13.80
C ARG A 66 -1.84 5.49 14.46
N ARG A 67 -0.95 4.85 13.69
CA ARG A 67 0.34 4.36 14.20
C ARG A 67 1.18 5.49 14.75
N ASP A 68 1.15 6.66 14.11
CA ASP A 68 1.92 7.84 14.50
C ASP A 68 1.20 8.69 15.59
N ASP A 69 0.18 8.13 16.25
CA ASP A 69 -0.59 8.77 17.33
C ASP A 69 -1.14 10.16 16.96
N GLY A 70 -1.52 10.33 15.70
CA GLY A 70 -2.02 11.59 15.16
C GLY A 70 -1.02 12.75 15.28
N LYS A 71 0.28 12.47 15.30
CA LYS A 71 1.35 13.46 15.43
C LYS A 71 2.30 13.39 14.24
N CYS A 72 2.93 14.53 13.95
CA CYS A 72 4.06 14.60 13.03
C CYS A 72 5.23 13.78 13.61
N VAL A 73 5.70 12.76 12.90
CA VAL A 73 6.80 11.90 13.38
C VAL A 73 8.12 12.66 13.54
N ARG A 74 8.27 13.80 12.85
CA ARG A 74 9.50 14.60 12.87
C ARG A 74 9.55 15.62 14.01
N CYS A 75 8.46 16.34 14.27
CA CYS A 75 8.43 17.44 15.26
C CYS A 75 7.46 17.23 16.42
N GLY A 76 6.67 16.15 16.41
CA GLY A 76 5.69 15.85 17.45
C GLY A 76 4.41 16.68 17.42
N THR A 77 4.28 17.66 16.51
CA THR A 77 3.09 18.50 16.40
C THR A 77 1.84 17.64 16.13
N PRO A 78 0.75 17.79 16.90
CA PRO A 78 -0.52 17.13 16.60
C PRO A 78 -1.07 17.57 15.25
N VAL A 79 -1.57 16.61 14.46
CA VAL A 79 -2.10 16.83 13.13
C VAL A 79 -3.42 16.10 12.92
N LEU A 80 -4.35 16.71 12.19
CA LEU A 80 -5.63 16.10 11.87
C LEU A 80 -5.54 15.17 10.66
N LEU A 81 -6.19 14.02 10.74
CA LEU A 81 -6.34 13.16 9.56
C LEU A 81 -7.18 13.88 8.50
N TYR A 82 -6.64 14.00 7.28
CA TYR A 82 -7.41 14.44 6.14
C TYR A 82 -8.38 13.34 5.68
N ASP A 83 -9.68 13.59 5.78
CA ASP A 83 -10.74 12.66 5.35
C ASP A 83 -11.41 13.07 4.02
N GLY A 84 -10.90 14.10 3.35
CA GLY A 84 -11.37 14.54 2.03
C GLY A 84 -12.50 15.57 2.04
N TRP A 85 -12.98 16.01 3.21
CA TRP A 85 -14.12 16.94 3.31
C TRP A 85 -13.88 18.19 4.14
N GLN A 86 -12.85 18.22 4.98
CA GLN A 86 -12.51 19.43 5.72
C GLN A 86 -11.80 20.44 4.81
N LYS A 87 -12.50 21.54 4.52
CA LYS A 87 -11.89 22.76 3.97
C LYS A 87 -10.93 23.31 5.02
N GLU A 88 -9.75 23.74 4.58
CA GLU A 88 -8.78 24.53 5.35
C GLU A 88 -9.48 25.76 5.96
N GLY A 89 -10.07 25.63 7.14
CA GLY A 89 -10.89 26.68 7.75
C GLY A 89 -10.57 26.97 9.21
N ASP A 90 -10.03 25.98 9.94
CA ASP A 90 -9.97 26.06 11.41
C ASP A 90 -8.56 26.32 11.96
N GLY A 91 -7.59 26.59 11.09
CA GLY A 91 -6.18 26.80 11.47
C GLY A 91 -5.47 25.57 12.05
N LYS A 92 -6.12 24.40 12.04
CA LYS A 92 -5.53 23.13 12.50
C LYS A 92 -4.64 22.54 11.40
N GLU A 93 -3.43 22.11 11.77
CA GLU A 93 -2.54 21.44 10.82
C GLU A 93 -3.12 20.09 10.39
N VAL A 94 -3.20 19.90 9.08
CA VAL A 94 -3.62 18.63 8.47
C VAL A 94 -2.39 17.75 8.27
N ALA A 95 -2.55 16.47 8.58
CA ALA A 95 -1.53 15.44 8.44
C ALA A 95 -1.20 15.20 6.98
N GLU A 96 0.01 15.51 6.54
CA GLU A 96 0.56 15.03 5.28
C GLU A 96 1.06 13.59 5.43
N CYS A 97 0.86 12.78 4.38
CA CYS A 97 1.39 11.42 4.33
C CYS A 97 2.56 11.39 3.36
N HIS A 98 3.71 10.93 3.81
CA HIS A 98 4.93 10.91 3.02
C HIS A 98 5.46 9.49 2.88
N HIS A 99 5.94 9.14 1.69
CA HIS A 99 6.61 7.86 1.49
C HIS A 99 8.04 7.94 2.02
N VAL A 100 8.43 7.03 2.91
CA VAL A 100 9.81 6.95 3.43
C VAL A 100 10.76 6.61 2.30
N ILE A 101 10.41 5.62 1.48
CA ILE A 101 11.11 5.29 0.23
C ILE A 101 10.51 6.13 -0.90
N PRO A 102 11.33 6.91 -1.65
CA PRO A 102 10.85 7.67 -2.78
C PRO A 102 10.11 6.79 -3.77
N VAL A 103 9.01 7.32 -4.32
CA VAL A 103 8.20 6.62 -5.31
C VAL A 103 9.02 6.09 -6.48
N ARG A 104 10.06 6.84 -6.91
CA ARG A 104 11.00 6.41 -7.95
C ARG A 104 11.78 5.15 -7.56
N GLU A 105 12.22 5.03 -6.31
CA GLU A 105 12.95 3.84 -5.84
C GLU A 105 12.00 2.66 -5.64
N LEU A 106 10.76 2.89 -5.21
CA LEU A 106 9.74 1.83 -5.14
C LEU A 106 9.51 1.18 -6.50
N HIS A 107 9.48 1.98 -7.56
CA HIS A 107 9.36 1.48 -8.93
C HIS A 107 10.52 0.54 -9.27
N ARG A 108 11.76 0.96 -8.99
CA ARG A 108 12.95 0.14 -9.23
C ARG A 108 12.93 -1.15 -8.41
N ILE A 109 12.62 -1.08 -7.10
CA ILE A 109 12.54 -2.26 -6.22
C ILE A 109 11.52 -3.26 -6.74
N ALA A 110 10.31 -2.80 -7.10
CA ALA A 110 9.28 -3.66 -7.65
C ALA A 110 9.68 -4.27 -9.00
N TYR A 111 10.40 -3.52 -9.83
CA TYR A 111 10.91 -4.02 -11.11
C TYR A 111 11.97 -5.10 -10.90
N ASP A 112 12.99 -4.83 -10.07
CA ASP A 112 14.08 -5.77 -9.80
C ASP A 112 13.56 -7.08 -9.15
N ALA A 113 12.49 -7.01 -8.35
CA ALA A 113 11.85 -8.17 -7.75
C ALA A 113 11.16 -9.12 -8.76
N VAL A 114 10.73 -8.61 -9.92
CA VAL A 114 9.91 -9.35 -10.90
C VAL A 114 10.63 -9.62 -12.21
N TYR A 115 11.60 -8.77 -12.59
CA TYR A 115 12.35 -8.88 -13.83
C TYR A 115 13.79 -9.37 -13.62
N ASN A 116 13.98 -10.28 -12.65
CA ASN A 116 15.25 -10.97 -12.43
C ASN A 116 15.29 -12.37 -13.08
N GLU A 117 16.41 -13.07 -12.92
CA GLU A 117 16.65 -14.41 -13.51
C GLU A 117 15.73 -15.51 -12.94
N GLU A 118 15.20 -15.37 -11.73
CA GLU A 118 14.29 -16.37 -11.14
C GLU A 118 12.96 -16.43 -11.90
N TRP A 119 12.57 -15.32 -12.53
CA TRP A 119 11.37 -15.22 -13.36
C TRP A 119 11.63 -15.55 -14.83
N LYS A 120 12.77 -16.17 -15.16
CA LYS A 120 13.08 -16.57 -16.53
C LYS A 120 12.07 -17.62 -17.02
N GLY A 121 11.52 -17.38 -18.21
CA GLY A 121 10.50 -18.24 -18.81
C GLY A 121 9.04 -17.90 -18.42
N VAL A 122 8.82 -17.04 -17.42
CA VAL A 122 7.49 -16.49 -17.14
C VAL A 122 7.12 -15.45 -18.20
N SER A 123 5.86 -15.44 -18.66
CA SER A 123 5.40 -14.49 -19.67
C SER A 123 5.45 -13.04 -19.16
N ASN A 124 5.67 -12.08 -20.07
CA ASN A 124 5.69 -10.66 -19.71
C ASN A 124 4.35 -10.17 -19.15
N GLU A 125 3.23 -10.77 -19.57
CA GLU A 125 1.91 -10.46 -19.02
C GLU A 125 1.83 -10.78 -17.53
N ILE A 126 2.26 -11.98 -17.13
CA ILE A 126 2.30 -12.39 -15.72
C ILE A 126 3.28 -11.51 -14.94
N LYS A 127 4.45 -11.19 -15.50
CA LYS A 127 5.41 -10.27 -14.87
C LYS A 127 4.82 -8.88 -14.66
N ASN A 128 4.17 -8.30 -15.66
CA ASN A 128 3.53 -6.99 -15.53
C ASN A 128 2.47 -6.98 -14.41
N LEU A 129 1.67 -8.06 -14.30
CA LEU A 129 0.67 -8.21 -13.24
C LEU A 129 1.33 -8.21 -11.85
N TRP A 130 2.38 -9.03 -11.66
CA TRP A 130 3.10 -9.11 -10.40
C TRP A 130 3.83 -7.82 -10.06
N PHE A 131 4.46 -7.18 -11.05
CA PHE A 131 5.07 -5.87 -10.90
C PHE A 131 4.07 -4.85 -10.35
N CYS A 132 2.88 -4.75 -10.97
CA CYS A 132 1.83 -3.85 -10.50
C CYS A 132 1.39 -4.20 -9.07
N ARG A 133 1.22 -5.48 -8.73
CA ARG A 133 0.86 -5.92 -7.37
C ARG A 133 1.93 -5.52 -6.35
N PHE A 134 3.20 -5.88 -6.59
CA PHE A 134 4.30 -5.57 -5.69
C PHE A 134 4.51 -4.07 -5.52
N TYR A 135 4.51 -3.32 -6.63
CA TYR A 135 4.64 -1.87 -6.59
C TYR A 135 3.54 -1.24 -5.73
N VAL A 136 2.29 -1.63 -5.94
CA VAL A 136 1.16 -1.10 -5.19
C VAL A 136 1.22 -1.51 -3.70
N MET A 137 1.63 -2.74 -3.39
CA MET A 137 1.85 -3.18 -2.01
C MET A 137 2.92 -2.35 -1.31
N LEU A 138 4.06 -2.09 -1.96
CA LEU A 138 5.13 -1.26 -1.41
C LEU A 138 4.72 0.22 -1.30
N TYR A 139 3.98 0.73 -2.29
CA TYR A 139 3.49 2.11 -2.31
C TYR A 139 2.53 2.38 -1.15
N LEU A 140 1.70 1.40 -0.78
CA LEU A 140 0.71 1.55 0.29
C LEU A 140 1.10 0.84 1.60
N ASP A 141 2.32 0.30 1.70
CA ASP A 141 2.82 -0.31 2.92
C ASP A 141 2.86 0.74 4.03
N ILE A 142 2.24 0.43 5.15
CA ILE A 142 2.22 1.32 6.31
C ILE A 142 3.64 1.70 6.72
N ASN A 143 4.61 0.78 6.70
CA ASN A 143 6.00 1.03 7.09
C ASN A 143 6.76 1.91 6.10
N ASN A 144 6.24 2.03 4.88
CA ASN A 144 6.73 2.97 3.89
C ASN A 144 6.01 4.33 3.95
N LEU A 145 5.06 4.53 4.86
CA LEU A 145 4.34 5.78 5.03
C LEU A 145 4.63 6.39 6.40
N ILE A 146 4.78 7.71 6.46
CA ILE A 146 4.89 8.47 7.71
C ILE A 146 3.98 9.69 7.71
N THR A 147 3.49 10.05 8.90
CA THR A 147 2.66 11.22 9.15
C THR A 147 3.53 12.43 9.44
N LEU A 148 3.36 13.51 8.67
CA LEU A 148 4.10 14.76 8.83
C LEU A 148 3.14 15.95 8.90
N CYS A 149 3.52 17.02 9.60
CA CYS A 149 2.88 18.31 9.38
C CYS A 149 3.33 18.92 8.05
N PHE A 150 2.55 19.87 7.53
CA PHE A 150 2.83 20.53 6.25
C PHE A 150 4.26 21.11 6.16
N LYS A 151 4.73 21.77 7.23
CA LYS A 151 6.08 22.34 7.29
C LYS A 151 7.15 21.26 7.17
N CYS A 152 7.07 20.22 7.99
CA CYS A 152 8.03 19.12 7.96
C CYS A 152 7.98 18.35 6.63
N HIS A 153 6.80 18.17 6.06
CA HIS A 153 6.64 17.53 4.75
C HIS A 153 7.39 18.29 3.65
N LYS A 154 7.23 19.63 3.59
CA LYS A 154 7.98 20.47 2.66
C LYS A 154 9.50 20.39 2.87
N MET A 155 9.95 20.38 4.13
CA MET A 155 11.37 20.26 4.46
C MET A 155 11.95 18.93 3.97
N VAL A 156 11.25 17.82 4.17
CA VAL A 156 11.69 16.49 3.72
C VAL A 156 11.86 16.44 2.19
N HIS A 157 10.92 17.03 1.44
CA HIS A 157 11.06 17.18 -0.02
C HIS A 157 12.24 18.06 -0.43
N ALA A 158 12.49 19.16 0.29
CA ALA A 158 13.57 20.11 -0.03
C ALA A 158 14.97 19.59 0.34
N GLU A 159 15.10 18.89 1.47
CA GLU A 159 16.37 18.34 1.98
C GLU A 159 16.86 17.14 1.16
N GLY A 160 15.99 16.56 0.33
CA GLY A 160 16.27 15.31 -0.36
C GLY A 160 16.53 14.19 0.64
N PHE A 161 15.65 14.09 1.65
CA PHE A 161 15.75 13.19 2.82
C PHE A 161 16.00 11.71 2.44
N TRP A 162 15.78 11.36 1.18
CA TRP A 162 16.17 10.10 0.54
C TRP A 162 17.63 9.70 0.73
N LYS A 163 18.56 10.64 0.94
CA LYS A 163 20.00 10.33 1.12
C LYS A 163 20.32 9.52 2.38
N LYS A 164 19.39 9.40 3.34
CA LYS A 164 19.54 8.52 4.52
C LYS A 164 18.99 7.10 4.30
N ILE A 165 18.41 6.80 3.14
CA ILE A 165 17.83 5.48 2.85
C ILE A 165 18.90 4.44 2.54
N ASP A 166 20.08 4.85 2.06
CA ASP A 166 21.22 3.94 1.93
C ASP A 166 21.63 3.30 3.27
N GLU A 167 21.25 3.91 4.41
CA GLU A 167 21.46 3.38 5.76
C GLU A 167 20.28 2.52 6.26
N ILE A 168 19.07 2.72 5.73
CA ILE A 168 17.89 1.90 6.04
C ILE A 168 17.97 0.67 5.14
N LYS A 169 18.62 -0.38 5.62
CA LYS A 169 18.57 -1.71 5.01
C LYS A 169 17.12 -2.23 5.05
N TYR A 170 16.34 -1.93 4.02
CA TYR A 170 15.04 -2.58 3.79
C TYR A 170 15.31 -4.05 3.50
N THR A 171 15.25 -4.87 4.54
CA THR A 171 15.65 -6.29 4.52
C THR A 171 14.44 -7.22 4.37
N ARG A 172 13.30 -6.70 3.94
CA ARG A 172 12.15 -7.55 3.62
C ARG A 172 12.35 -8.24 2.28
N THR A 173 12.37 -9.55 2.33
CA THR A 173 12.41 -10.48 1.21
C THR A 173 11.00 -10.61 0.59
N LEU A 174 10.90 -11.21 -0.60
CA LEU A 174 9.61 -11.54 -1.20
C LEU A 174 8.78 -12.45 -0.27
N GLU A 175 9.45 -13.35 0.46
CA GLU A 175 8.85 -14.27 1.41
C GLU A 175 8.15 -13.53 2.57
N ASP A 176 8.69 -12.40 3.02
CA ASP A 176 8.08 -11.55 4.06
C ASP A 176 6.77 -10.88 3.59
N PHE A 177 6.50 -10.84 2.28
CA PHE A 177 5.25 -10.34 1.71
C PHE A 177 4.26 -11.45 1.34
N MET A 178 4.73 -12.70 1.23
CA MET A 178 3.91 -13.86 0.89
C MET A 178 3.47 -14.69 2.10
N THR A 179 4.03 -14.43 3.29
CA THR A 179 3.67 -15.06 4.56
C THR A 179 2.70 -14.21 5.37
#